data_AF-A0A6N9Z878-F1
#
_entry.id   AF-A0A6N9Z878-F1
#
_cell.length_a   1.000
_cell.length_b   1.000
_cell.length_c   1.000
_cell.angle_alpha   90.00
_cell.angle_beta   90.00
_cell.angle_gamma   90.00
#
_symmetry.space_group_name_H-M   'P 1'
#
loop_
_entity.id
_entity.type
_entity.pdbx_description
1 polymer ?
#
loop_
_entity_poly.entity_id
_entity_poly.type
_entity_poly.pdbx_seq_one_letter_code
_entity_poly.pdbx_strand_id
1 'polypeptide(L)'
;MLVQQLGVWDVYDAGVVSGDDLTVAIILGRRLSRIKWNSTYRQPTLIDVCGSIGVRPDGQYLAEHVCGSGRISDKPFTPSKREQQPGKPFPITMSKKEGEEFARLWRMPLAELRKRKTPTDGSAGVVGQQQLF
;
A
#
# COMPACT_ATOMS: atom_id res chain seq x y z
N MET A 1 2.92 10.05 3.10
CA MET A 1 3.62 10.89 2.11
C MET A 1 4.73 10.03 1.52
N LEU A 2 4.62 9.61 0.26
CA LEU A 2 5.72 8.91 -0.43
C LEU A 2 6.74 9.97 -0.80
N VAL A 3 7.89 9.97 -0.12
CA VAL A 3 9.01 10.85 -0.49
C VAL A 3 9.69 10.18 -1.68
N GLN A 4 9.42 10.67 -2.90
CA GLN A 4 10.24 10.30 -4.04
C GLN A 4 11.66 10.80 -3.79
N GLN A 5 12.63 9.89 -3.84
CA GLN A 5 14.04 10.27 -3.88
C GLN A 5 14.27 10.90 -5.26
N LEU A 6 14.46 12.23 -5.31
CA LEU A 6 14.83 12.95 -6.52
C LEU A 6 16.12 12.33 -7.10
N GLY A 7 16.16 12.11 -8.42
CA GLY A 7 17.34 11.63 -9.12
C GLY A 7 17.45 10.12 -9.33
N VAL A 8 16.62 9.28 -8.70
CA VAL A 8 16.68 7.81 -8.92
C VAL A 8 16.43 7.45 -10.38
N TRP A 9 15.45 8.08 -11.02
CA TRP A 9 15.10 7.83 -12.41
C TRP A 9 16.06 8.45 -13.43
N ASP A 10 16.95 9.34 -12.98
CA ASP A 10 18.01 9.91 -13.82
C ASP A 10 19.24 8.98 -13.86
N VAL A 11 19.42 8.18 -12.80
CA VAL A 11 20.57 7.27 -12.63
C VAL A 11 20.23 5.83 -13.03
N TYR A 12 18.97 5.40 -12.91
CA TYR A 12 18.56 4.02 -13.13
C TYR A 12 17.39 3.90 -14.11
N ASP A 13 17.39 2.80 -14.87
CA ASP A 13 16.26 2.45 -15.72
C ASP A 13 15.04 2.04 -14.90
N ALA A 14 13.85 2.30 -15.44
CA ALA A 14 12.59 2.03 -14.76
C ALA A 14 12.24 0.53 -14.62
N GLY A 15 12.93 -0.33 -15.38
CA GLY A 15 12.70 -1.77 -15.41
C GLY A 15 13.40 -2.52 -14.30
N VAL A 16 12.67 -3.39 -13.62
CA VAL A 16 13.25 -4.31 -12.63
C VAL A 16 13.93 -5.46 -13.32
N VAL A 17 15.23 -5.61 -13.02
CA VAL A 17 16.07 -6.68 -13.53
C VAL A 17 16.03 -7.88 -12.57
N SER A 18 15.65 -9.04 -13.08
CA SER A 18 15.61 -10.32 -12.35
C SER A 18 15.66 -11.51 -13.33
N GLY A 19 16.06 -12.68 -12.85
CA GLY A 19 16.17 -13.89 -13.68
C GLY A 19 17.16 -13.70 -14.83
N ASP A 20 16.77 -14.03 -16.05
CA ASP A 20 17.62 -13.96 -17.25
C ASP A 20 18.11 -12.53 -17.55
N ASP A 21 17.28 -11.52 -17.27
CA ASP A 21 17.64 -10.10 -17.44
C ASP A 21 18.88 -9.73 -16.62
N LEU A 22 19.10 -10.41 -15.48
CA LEU A 22 20.26 -10.20 -14.62
C LEU A 22 21.55 -10.66 -15.30
N THR A 23 21.51 -11.78 -16.01
CA THR A 23 22.65 -12.27 -16.79
C THR A 23 22.97 -11.33 -17.93
N VAL A 24 21.95 -10.82 -18.63
CA VAL A 24 22.12 -9.79 -19.68
C VAL A 24 22.77 -8.54 -19.09
N ALA A 25 22.31 -8.06 -17.93
CA ALA A 25 22.89 -6.89 -17.28
C ALA A 25 24.38 -7.06 -16.91
N ILE A 26 24.75 -8.25 -16.42
CA ILE A 26 26.14 -8.59 -16.10
C ILE A 26 27.01 -8.64 -17.36
N ILE A 27 26.54 -9.29 -18.42
CA ILE A 27 27.28 -9.39 -19.70
C ILE A 27 27.49 -8.00 -20.32
N LEU A 28 26.48 -7.13 -20.25
CA LEU A 28 26.56 -5.75 -20.71
C LEU A 28 27.38 -4.85 -19.77
N GLY A 29 27.89 -5.38 -18.65
CA GLY A 29 28.71 -4.64 -17.70
C GLY A 29 27.97 -3.50 -17.00
N ARG A 30 26.64 -3.58 -16.85
CA ARG A 30 25.87 -2.55 -16.17
C ARG A 30 26.10 -2.59 -14.67
N ARG A 31 26.18 -1.41 -14.04
CA ARG A 31 26.09 -1.31 -12.58
C ARG A 31 24.68 -1.69 -12.13
N LEU A 32 24.61 -2.48 -11.08
CA LEU A 32 23.37 -3.00 -10.53
C LEU A 32 23.19 -2.50 -9.11
N SER A 33 21.96 -2.16 -8.75
CA SER A 33 21.58 -1.82 -7.38
C SER A 33 20.43 -2.70 -6.94
N ARG A 34 20.61 -3.45 -5.85
CA ARG A 34 19.60 -4.38 -5.34
C ARG A 34 18.49 -3.62 -4.62
N ILE A 35 17.25 -3.94 -4.96
CA ILE A 35 16.07 -3.46 -4.27
C ILE A 35 15.87 -4.31 -3.00
N LYS A 36 15.93 -3.69 -1.83
CA LYS A 36 15.59 -4.32 -0.54
C LYS A 36 14.49 -3.54 0.15
N TRP A 37 13.47 -4.25 0.62
CA TRP A 37 12.44 -3.64 1.44
C TRP A 37 12.98 -3.31 2.83
N ASN A 38 12.89 -2.04 3.24
CA ASN A 38 13.23 -1.63 4.60
C ASN A 38 11.96 -1.66 5.47
N SER A 39 11.93 -2.53 6.47
CA SER A 39 10.78 -2.69 7.39
C SER A 39 10.57 -1.47 8.29
N THR A 40 11.64 -0.79 8.69
CA THR A 40 11.62 0.39 9.57
C THR A 40 10.99 1.59 8.89
N TYR A 41 11.49 1.95 7.70
CA TYR A 41 11.00 3.12 6.95
C TYR A 41 9.82 2.79 6.03
N ARG A 42 9.43 1.50 5.95
CA ARG A 42 8.34 1.00 5.10
C ARG A 42 8.45 1.42 3.64
N GLN A 43 9.68 1.47 3.12
CA GLN A 43 9.98 1.88 1.75
C GLN A 43 11.07 0.98 1.14
N PRO A 44 11.09 0.82 -0.19
CA PRO A 44 12.19 0.15 -0.86
C PRO A 44 13.46 1.00 -0.73
N THR A 45 14.58 0.31 -0.50
CA THR A 45 15.92 0.90 -0.42
C THR A 45 16.80 0.24 -1.46
N LEU A 46 17.70 1.02 -2.07
CA LEU A 46 18.68 0.52 -3.01
C LEU A 46 19.98 0.22 -2.27
N ILE A 47 20.53 -0.96 -2.52
CA ILE A 47 21.82 -1.40 -1.98
C ILE A 47 22.75 -1.62 -3.16
N ASP A 48 23.84 -0.87 -3.22
CA ASP A 48 24.85 -1.06 -4.26
C ASP A 48 25.46 -2.46 -4.13
N VAL A 49 25.54 -3.19 -5.24
CA VAL A 49 26.15 -4.52 -5.28
C VAL A 49 27.53 -4.44 -5.90
N CYS A 50 28.55 -4.78 -5.10
CA CYS A 50 29.93 -4.85 -5.58
C CYS A 50 30.13 -6.10 -6.44
N GLY A 51 29.90 -5.96 -7.74
CA GLY A 51 30.11 -7.01 -8.74
C GLY A 51 29.32 -8.29 -8.45
N SER A 52 29.89 -9.43 -8.87
CA SER A 52 29.25 -10.75 -8.78
C SER A 52 29.03 -11.25 -7.34
N ILE A 53 29.85 -10.83 -6.38
CA ILE A 53 29.75 -11.25 -4.97
C ILE A 53 28.46 -10.73 -4.32
N GLY A 54 28.00 -9.55 -4.73
CA GLY A 54 26.77 -8.94 -4.20
C GLY A 54 25.48 -9.48 -4.85
N VAL A 55 25.59 -10.08 -6.03
CA VAL A 55 24.46 -10.50 -6.85
C VAL A 55 23.91 -11.84 -6.37
N ARG A 56 22.66 -11.79 -5.95
CA ARG A 56 21.81 -12.92 -5.60
C ARG A 56 20.86 -13.28 -6.75
N PRO A 57 20.67 -14.57 -7.07
CA PRO A 57 19.79 -15.02 -8.15
C PRO A 57 18.29 -14.76 -7.88
N ASP A 58 17.90 -14.73 -6.61
CA ASP A 58 16.53 -14.43 -6.14
C ASP A 58 16.26 -12.91 -5.96
N GLY A 59 17.27 -12.07 -6.22
CA GLY A 59 17.17 -10.63 -6.02
C GLY A 59 16.43 -9.90 -7.13
N GLN A 60 15.90 -8.72 -6.80
CA GLN A 60 15.43 -7.72 -7.76
C GLN A 60 16.41 -6.56 -7.80
N TYR A 61 16.74 -6.08 -9.00
CA TYR A 61 17.74 -5.04 -9.20
C TYR A 61 17.21 -3.93 -10.10
N LEU A 62 17.83 -2.76 -9.98
CA LEU A 62 17.79 -1.72 -10.99
C LEU A 62 19.14 -1.68 -11.69
N ALA A 63 19.12 -1.56 -13.02
CA ALA A 63 20.31 -1.32 -13.82
C ALA A 63 20.53 0.18 -13.97
N GLU A 64 21.81 0.57 -13.96
CA GLU A 64 22.22 1.94 -14.28
C GLU A 64 21.74 2.33 -15.68
N HIS A 65 21.13 3.51 -15.75
CA HIS A 65 20.69 4.12 -16.99
C HIS A 65 21.90 4.56 -17.80
N VAL A 66 21.92 4.19 -19.08
CA VAL A 66 22.94 4.67 -20.01
C VAL A 66 22.26 5.24 -21.25
N CYS A 67 22.41 6.55 -21.44
CA CYS A 67 21.88 7.26 -22.59
C CYS A 67 22.32 6.60 -23.90
N GLY A 68 21.38 6.41 -24.82
CA GLY A 68 21.63 5.78 -26.12
C GLY A 68 21.60 4.25 -26.10
N SER A 69 21.46 3.61 -24.94
CA SER A 69 21.17 2.18 -24.84
C SER A 69 19.70 1.95 -24.49
N GLY A 70 19.13 0.85 -25.02
CA GLY A 70 17.82 0.39 -24.58
C GLY A 70 17.84 -0.09 -23.13
N ARG A 71 16.68 0.00 -22.47
CA ARG A 71 16.48 -0.58 -21.14
C ARG A 71 16.64 -2.09 -21.21
N ILE A 72 17.18 -2.70 -20.16
CA ILE A 72 17.37 -4.17 -20.12
C ILE A 72 16.06 -4.90 -19.86
N SER A 73 15.17 -4.32 -19.06
CA SER A 73 13.87 -4.89 -18.74
C SER A 73 12.80 -3.82 -18.81
N ASP A 74 11.58 -4.23 -19.12
CA ASP A 74 10.37 -3.39 -19.03
C ASP A 74 9.47 -3.82 -17.85
N LYS A 75 9.92 -4.78 -17.04
CA LYS A 75 9.16 -5.31 -15.91
C LYS A 75 8.94 -4.20 -14.87
N PRO A 76 7.67 -3.87 -14.52
CA PRO A 76 7.39 -2.87 -13.51
C PRO A 76 7.73 -3.38 -12.11
N PHE A 77 8.16 -2.49 -11.23
CA PHE A 77 8.32 -2.81 -9.81
C PHE A 77 6.95 -3.03 -9.16
N THR A 78 6.72 -4.23 -8.66
CA THR A 78 5.53 -4.57 -7.87
C THR A 78 5.91 -4.62 -6.39
N PRO A 79 5.47 -3.66 -5.56
CA PRO A 79 5.75 -3.72 -4.12
C PRO A 79 5.12 -4.99 -3.54
N SER A 80 5.78 -5.62 -2.57
CA SER A 80 5.24 -6.83 -1.95
C SER A 80 3.84 -6.55 -1.42
N LYS A 81 2.86 -7.31 -1.89
CA LYS A 81 1.48 -7.19 -1.42
C LYS A 81 1.50 -7.58 0.05
N ARG A 82 1.17 -6.63 0.94
CA ARG A 82 1.03 -6.90 2.37
C ARG A 82 0.15 -8.14 2.53
N GLU A 83 0.60 -9.11 3.31
CA GLU A 83 -0.32 -10.07 3.90
C GLU A 83 -1.18 -9.27 4.87
N GLN A 84 -2.32 -8.77 4.39
CA GLN A 84 -3.31 -8.18 5.26
C GLN A 84 -3.77 -9.32 6.15
N GLN A 85 -3.41 -9.26 7.44
CA GLN A 85 -4.09 -10.12 8.39
C GLN A 85 -5.59 -9.87 8.21
N PRO A 86 -6.41 -10.92 8.04
CA PRO A 86 -7.84 -10.75 7.92
C PRO A 86 -8.27 -9.89 9.10
N GLY A 87 -8.83 -8.71 8.80
CA GLY A 87 -9.32 -7.82 9.85
C GLY A 87 -10.24 -8.63 10.77
N LYS A 88 -10.20 -8.35 12.08
CA LYS A 88 -11.16 -8.98 13.01
C LYS A 88 -12.54 -8.86 12.38
N PRO A 89 -13.28 -9.97 12.19
CA PRO A 89 -14.66 -9.89 11.72
C PRO A 89 -15.37 -8.88 12.60
N PHE A 90 -15.97 -7.87 11.99
CA PHE A 90 -16.83 -6.97 12.73
C PHE A 90 -17.88 -7.85 13.43
N PRO A 91 -18.21 -7.61 14.71
CA PRO A 91 -19.27 -8.35 15.38
C PRO A 91 -20.61 -7.95 14.73
N ILE A 92 -21.00 -8.65 13.67
CA ILE A 92 -22.29 -8.46 13.01
C ILE A 92 -23.32 -9.27 13.80
N THR A 93 -23.78 -8.71 14.91
CA THR A 93 -25.03 -9.13 15.55
C THR A 93 -26.12 -8.20 15.06
N MET A 94 -26.82 -8.59 14.00
CA MET A 94 -28.02 -7.90 13.53
C MET A 94 -29.24 -8.69 14.01
N SER A 95 -30.16 -8.02 14.70
CA SER A 95 -31.46 -8.59 15.03
C SER A 95 -32.31 -8.74 13.77
N LYS A 96 -33.17 -9.75 13.68
CA LYS A 96 -34.12 -9.90 12.56
C LYS A 96 -34.95 -8.64 12.32
N LYS A 97 -35.29 -7.93 13.40
CA LYS A 97 -36.05 -6.66 13.35
C LYS A 97 -35.26 -5.54 12.65
N GLU A 98 -33.96 -5.44 12.91
CA GLU A 98 -33.09 -4.45 12.26
C GLU A 98 -32.93 -4.75 10.76
N GLY A 99 -32.87 -6.04 10.40
CA GLY A 99 -32.85 -6.48 9.00
C GLY A 99 -34.13 -6.14 8.23
N GLU A 100 -35.30 -6.34 8.86
CA GLU A 100 -36.60 -5.97 8.28
C GLU A 100 -36.75 -4.45 8.14
N GLU A 101 -36.30 -3.68 9.13
CA GLU A 101 -36.31 -2.23 9.07
C GLU A 101 -35.37 -1.72 7.97
N PHE A 102 -34.17 -2.28 7.86
CA PHE A 102 -33.26 -1.96 6.76
C PHE A 102 -33.89 -2.27 5.41
N ALA A 103 -34.48 -3.45 5.22
CA ALA A 103 -35.13 -3.82 3.96
C ALA A 103 -36.29 -2.88 3.62
N ARG A 104 -37.04 -2.41 4.61
CA ARG A 104 -38.10 -1.41 4.45
C ARG A 104 -37.53 -0.05 4.02
N LEU A 105 -36.47 0.42 4.67
CA LEU A 105 -35.79 1.68 4.33
C LEU A 105 -35.14 1.61 2.94
N TRP A 106 -34.57 0.47 2.57
CA TRP A 106 -33.91 0.25 1.29
C TRP A 106 -34.88 0.28 0.11
N ARG A 107 -36.13 -0.17 0.31
CA ARG A 107 -37.19 -0.13 -0.70
C ARG A 107 -37.93 1.21 -0.77
N MET A 108 -37.64 2.13 0.15
CA MET A 108 -38.34 3.41 0.24
C MET A 108 -37.75 4.44 -0.74
N PRO A 109 -38.57 5.27 -1.40
CA PRO A 109 -38.08 6.36 -2.24
C PRO A 109 -37.25 7.37 -1.41
N LEU A 110 -36.12 7.83 -1.98
CA LEU A 110 -35.21 8.81 -1.35
C LEU A 110 -35.92 10.09 -0.86
N ALA A 111 -36.98 10.51 -1.55
CA ALA A 111 -37.77 11.69 -1.17
C ALA A 111 -38.48 11.51 0.18
N GLU A 112 -38.88 10.29 0.54
CA GLU A 112 -39.50 9.97 1.84
C GLU A 112 -38.44 9.80 2.93
N LEU A 113 -37.29 9.23 2.57
CA LEU A 113 -36.16 9.08 3.49
C LEU A 113 -35.66 10.43 4.02
N ARG A 114 -35.58 11.44 3.14
CA ARG A 114 -35.14 12.81 3.49
C ARG A 114 -36.15 13.60 4.32
N LYS A 115 -37.43 13.23 4.30
CA LYS A 115 -38.48 13.88 5.11
C LYS A 115 -38.38 13.52 6.59
N ARG A 116 -37.78 12.36 6.92
CA ARG A 116 -37.40 12.03 8.29
C ARG A 116 -36.14 12.82 8.65
N LYS A 117 -36.31 13.98 9.29
CA LYS A 117 -35.28 14.52 10.18
C LYS A 117 -34.99 13.47 11.25
N THR A 118 -33.72 13.25 11.52
CA THR A 118 -33.25 12.54 12.72
C THR A 118 -34.00 13.08 13.94
N PRO A 119 -34.52 12.23 14.85
CA PRO A 119 -34.82 12.71 16.18
C PRO A 119 -33.50 13.21 16.76
N THR A 120 -33.40 14.52 16.99
CA THR A 120 -32.41 15.07 17.89
C THR A 120 -32.80 14.56 19.27
N ASP A 121 -32.28 13.40 19.67
CA ASP A 121 -32.31 12.99 21.07
C ASP A 121 -31.39 13.94 21.84
N GLY A 122 -31.99 15.02 22.33
CA GLY A 122 -31.50 15.76 23.46
C GLY A 122 -31.60 14.87 24.70
N SER A 123 -30.56 14.11 24.98
CA SER A 123 -30.30 13.56 26.31
C SER A 123 -28.98 14.10 26.84
N ALA A 124 -28.95 15.40 27.11
CA ALA A 124 -28.03 15.97 28.09
C ALA A 124 -28.73 15.91 29.46
N GLY A 125 -28.21 15.09 30.36
CA GLY A 125 -28.79 14.89 31.69
C GLY A 125 -27.91 14.02 32.59
N VAL A 126 -26.67 14.45 32.84
CA VAL A 126 -25.92 14.03 34.04
C VAL A 126 -25.64 15.30 34.85
N VAL A 127 -26.56 15.64 35.74
CA VAL A 127 -26.30 16.51 36.89
C VAL A 127 -26.17 15.59 38.09
N GLY A 128 -24.96 15.48 38.60
CA GLY A 128 -24.64 14.81 39.84
C GLY A 128 -23.45 15.50 40.48
N GLN A 129 -23.69 16.65 41.10
CA GLN A 129 -22.79 17.18 42.12
C GLN A 129 -22.73 16.18 43.28
N GLN A 130 -21.53 15.71 43.63
CA GLN A 130 -21.23 15.30 44.99
C GLN A 130 -20.00 16.05 45.46
N GLN A 131 -20.23 16.86 46.50
CA GLN A 131 -19.25 17.48 47.36
C GLN A 131 -18.41 16.38 48.04
N LEU A 132 -17.10 16.55 48.07
CA LEU A 132 -16.24 15.89 49.04
C LEU A 132 -15.75 16.98 50.00
N PHE A 133 -16.21 16.86 51.25
CA PHE A 133 -15.45 17.28 52.42
C PHE A 133 -14.35 16.26 52.67
#